data_AF-A0A7S1T4V1-F1
#
_entry.id   AF-A0A7S1T4V1-F1
#
_cell.length_a   1.000
_cell.length_b   1.000
_cell.length_c   1.000
_cell.angle_alpha   90.00
_cell.angle_beta   90.00
_cell.angle_gamma   90.00
#
_symmetry.space_group_name_H-M   'P 1'
#
loop_
_entity.id
_entity.type
_entity.pdbx_description
1 polymer ?
#
loop_
_entity_poly.entity_id
_entity_poly.type
_entity_poly.pdbx_seq_one_letter_code
_entity_poly.pdbx_strand_id
1 'polypeptide(L)'
;GYEGIYFSRASQKRQGATESVEVVEGCALLYRASKFICRDIMTRRFADLIPASAPSSKFMDKARSLNEGAAIAVLACRGCGTELVAASTHIHWDPKWPEIKAFQTSLLTQMVSEAAQGEAL
;
A
#
# COMPACT_ATOMS: atom_id res chain seq x y z
N GLY A 1 16.83 8.99 -16.00
CA GLY A 1 15.38 9.13 -15.84
C GLY A 1 14.96 8.75 -14.44
N TYR A 2 13.65 8.83 -14.16
CA TYR A 2 13.05 8.23 -12.98
C TYR A 2 12.40 6.90 -13.37
N GLU A 3 12.35 5.98 -12.43
CA GLU A 3 11.52 4.78 -12.47
C GLU A 3 10.50 4.89 -11.33
N GLY A 4 9.45 4.07 -11.37
CA GLY A 4 8.47 4.10 -10.30
C GLY A 4 7.53 2.91 -10.25
N ILE A 5 6.84 2.82 -9.11
CA ILE A 5 5.89 1.79 -8.76
C ILE A 5 4.56 2.46 -8.50
N TYR A 6 3.46 1.80 -8.86
CA TYR A 6 2.12 2.32 -8.69
C TYR A 6 1.21 1.30 -8.02
N PHE A 7 0.59 1.69 -6.91
CA PHE A 7 -0.54 0.97 -6.34
C PHE A 7 -1.83 1.61 -6.84
N SER A 8 -2.63 0.84 -7.59
CA SER A 8 -3.96 1.24 -8.05
C SER A 8 -5.00 0.84 -7.02
N ARG A 9 -5.86 1.79 -6.62
CA ARG A 9 -7.07 1.46 -5.88
C ARG A 9 -8.05 0.84 -6.86
N ALA A 10 -8.39 -0.44 -6.66
CA ALA A 10 -9.47 -1.06 -7.41
C ALA A 10 -10.77 -0.30 -7.11
N SER A 11 -11.48 0.12 -8.16
CA SER A 11 -12.84 0.63 -7.99
C SER A 11 -13.75 -0.54 -7.58
N GLN A 12 -14.66 -0.29 -6.63
CA GLN A 12 -15.73 -1.25 -6.37
C GLN A 12 -16.57 -1.40 -7.65
N LYS A 13 -16.63 -2.61 -8.22
CA LYS A 13 -17.58 -2.93 -9.27
C LYS A 13 -18.97 -2.53 -8.78
N ARG A 14 -19.60 -1.52 -9.42
CA ARG A 14 -21.05 -1.36 -9.31
C ARG A 14 -21.69 -2.64 -9.81
N GLN A 15 -22.58 -3.25 -9.04
CA GLN A 15 -23.36 -4.41 -9.51
C GLN A 15 -24.04 -4.03 -10.83
N GLY A 16 -23.69 -4.74 -11.92
CA GLY A 16 -24.30 -4.57 -13.25
C GLY A 16 -23.43 -3.95 -14.36
N ALA A 17 -22.18 -3.56 -14.10
CA ALA A 17 -21.31 -2.99 -15.15
C ALA A 17 -20.54 -4.08 -15.94
N THR A 18 -20.67 -4.05 -17.27
CA THR A 18 -20.06 -5.00 -18.25
C THR A 18 -18.66 -4.63 -18.71
N GLU A 19 -18.16 -3.42 -18.43
CA GLU A 19 -16.85 -2.96 -18.89
C GLU A 19 -15.76 -3.00 -17.82
N SER A 20 -14.52 -3.28 -18.27
CA SER A 20 -13.30 -3.34 -17.45
C SER A 20 -13.04 -2.00 -16.77
N VAL A 21 -12.89 -2.06 -15.44
CA VAL A 21 -12.74 -0.91 -14.54
C VAL A 21 -11.57 -0.01 -14.94
N GLU A 22 -11.85 1.27 -15.21
CA GLU A 22 -10.85 2.34 -15.36
C GLU A 22 -9.93 2.41 -14.13
N VAL A 23 -8.67 2.75 -14.33
CA VAL A 23 -7.74 3.03 -13.23
C VAL A 23 -8.23 4.28 -12.49
N VAL A 24 -8.87 4.11 -11.33
CA VAL A 24 -9.66 5.20 -10.72
C VAL A 24 -8.83 6.17 -9.88
N GLU A 25 -7.81 5.73 -9.16
CA GLU A 25 -6.87 6.59 -8.40
C GLU A 25 -5.86 5.68 -7.65
N GLY A 26 -4.75 6.24 -7.17
CA GLY A 26 -3.73 5.43 -6.50
C GLY A 26 -2.60 6.23 -5.88
N CYS A 27 -1.55 5.54 -5.47
CA CYS A 27 -0.31 6.17 -5.01
C CYS A 27 0.87 5.63 -5.82
N ALA A 28 1.77 6.54 -6.20
CA ALA A 28 3.00 6.22 -6.91
C ALA A 28 4.20 6.51 -6.02
N LEU A 29 5.27 5.76 -6.26
CA LEU A 29 6.60 5.99 -5.69
C LEU A 29 7.58 6.10 -6.85
N LEU A 30 8.27 7.22 -6.98
CA LEU A 30 9.27 7.44 -8.02
C LEU A 30 10.67 7.57 -7.41
N TYR A 31 11.66 6.94 -8.03
CA TYR A 31 13.06 7.02 -7.63
C TYR A 31 13.97 7.30 -8.83
N ARG A 32 15.11 7.96 -8.58
CA ARG A 32 16.11 8.24 -9.64
C ARG A 32 16.88 6.98 -9.96
N ALA A 33 16.70 6.43 -11.16
CA ALA A 33 17.37 5.20 -11.62
C ALA A 33 18.91 5.30 -11.61
N SER A 34 19.45 6.53 -11.77
CA SER A 34 20.89 6.78 -11.69
C SER A 34 21.46 6.73 -10.27
N LYS A 35 20.61 6.80 -9.23
CA LYS A 35 21.04 6.76 -7.82
C LYS A 35 20.69 5.45 -7.13
N PHE A 36 19.60 4.81 -7.55
CA PHE A 36 19.06 3.64 -6.86
C PHE A 36 18.85 2.46 -7.81
N ILE A 37 18.93 1.25 -7.25
CA ILE A 37 18.49 0.01 -7.86
C ILE A 37 17.29 -0.47 -7.04
N CYS A 38 16.13 -0.69 -7.66
CA CYS A 38 15.01 -1.33 -6.97
C CYS A 38 15.30 -2.83 -6.84
N ARG A 39 15.31 -3.32 -5.61
CA ARG A 39 15.56 -4.72 -5.26
C ARG A 39 14.28 -5.51 -5.14
N ASP A 40 13.28 -4.91 -4.51
CA ASP A 40 12.00 -5.55 -4.27
C ASP A 40 10.86 -4.53 -4.24
N ILE A 41 9.65 -5.00 -4.52
CA ILE A 41 8.43 -4.21 -4.64
C ILE A 41 7.30 -4.90 -3.91
N MET A 42 6.59 -4.15 -3.08
CA MET A 42 5.32 -4.57 -2.48
C MET A 42 4.23 -3.56 -2.80
N THR A 43 3.10 -4.05 -3.34
CA THR A 43 1.86 -3.26 -3.46
C THR A 43 0.71 -4.06 -2.86
N ARG A 44 0.08 -3.55 -1.79
CA ARG A 44 -1.02 -4.24 -1.12
C ARG A 44 -2.07 -3.26 -0.59
N ARG A 45 -3.32 -3.71 -0.57
CA ARG A 45 -4.46 -3.03 0.05
C ARG A 45 -4.49 -3.38 1.54
N PHE A 46 -4.74 -2.39 2.40
CA PHE A 46 -4.77 -2.63 3.85
C PHE A 46 -5.85 -3.63 4.28
N ALA A 47 -6.99 -3.61 3.60
CA ALA A 47 -8.09 -4.54 3.87
C ALA A 47 -7.70 -6.02 3.65
N ASP A 48 -6.73 -6.31 2.78
CA ASP A 48 -6.28 -7.68 2.49
C ASP A 48 -5.42 -8.26 3.63
N LEU A 49 -4.88 -7.40 4.49
CA LEU A 49 -4.10 -7.81 5.68
C LEU A 49 -5.00 -8.15 6.87
N ILE A 50 -6.31 -7.91 6.78
CA ILE A 50 -7.25 -8.20 7.86
C ILE A 50 -7.60 -9.69 7.80
N PRO A 51 -7.33 -10.48 8.86
CA PRO A 51 -7.69 -11.89 8.87
C PRO A 51 -9.19 -12.11 8.69
N ALA A 52 -9.56 -13.12 7.90
CA ALA A 52 -10.95 -13.52 7.72
C ALA A 52 -11.62 -13.93 9.05
N SER A 53 -10.82 -14.46 9.99
CA SER A 53 -11.25 -14.85 11.34
C SER A 53 -11.44 -13.68 12.30
N ALA A 54 -10.99 -12.46 11.96
CA ALA A 54 -11.10 -11.35 12.88
C ALA A 54 -12.59 -11.01 13.14
N PRO A 55 -12.98 -10.72 14.39
CA PRO A 55 -14.38 -10.53 14.74
C PRO A 55 -15.01 -9.36 13.97
N SER A 56 -16.29 -9.48 13.63
CA SER A 56 -17.05 -8.38 13.05
C SER A 56 -17.32 -7.31 14.11
N SER A 57 -17.17 -6.05 13.70
CA SER A 57 -17.50 -4.87 14.48
C SER A 57 -17.67 -3.72 13.49
N LYS A 58 -18.34 -2.63 13.90
CA LYS A 58 -18.53 -1.46 13.04
C LYS A 58 -17.20 -0.93 12.48
N PHE A 59 -16.14 -0.98 13.28
CA PHE A 59 -14.77 -0.62 12.89
C PHE A 59 -14.18 -1.62 11.89
N MET A 60 -14.23 -2.92 12.18
CA MET A 60 -13.63 -3.95 11.32
C MET A 60 -14.35 -4.07 9.97
N ASP A 61 -15.67 -3.94 9.98
CA ASP A 61 -16.48 -3.96 8.76
C ASP A 61 -16.18 -2.73 7.90
N LYS A 62 -16.01 -1.55 8.53
CA LYS A 62 -15.54 -0.34 7.85
C LYS A 62 -14.15 -0.57 7.26
N ALA A 63 -13.18 -1.06 8.04
CA ALA A 63 -11.81 -1.31 7.59
C ALA A 63 -11.74 -2.28 6.39
N ARG A 64 -12.54 -3.34 6.39
CA ARG A 64 -12.64 -4.30 5.27
C ARG A 64 -13.26 -3.73 4.00
N SER A 65 -14.19 -2.78 4.14
CA SER A 65 -14.88 -2.18 2.99
C SER A 65 -14.02 -1.18 2.19
N LEU A 66 -12.88 -0.78 2.76
CA LEU A 66 -12.01 0.26 2.25
C LEU A 66 -11.00 -0.25 1.21
N ASN A 67 -10.50 0.66 0.38
CA ASN A 67 -9.60 0.35 -0.73
C ASN A 67 -8.26 1.09 -0.70
N GLU A 68 -7.95 1.78 0.39
CA GLU A 68 -6.62 2.34 0.56
C GLU A 68 -5.55 1.24 0.72
N GLY A 69 -4.33 1.54 0.29
CA GLY A 69 -3.20 0.64 0.30
C GLY A 69 -1.91 1.41 0.08
N ALA A 70 -0.82 0.69 -0.15
CA ALA A 70 0.51 1.27 -0.26
C ALA A 70 1.32 0.67 -1.41
N ALA A 71 2.22 1.49 -1.96
CA ALA A 71 3.33 1.06 -2.81
C ALA A 71 4.63 1.20 -2.01
N ILE A 72 5.39 0.11 -1.90
CA ILE A 72 6.63 0.01 -1.13
C ILE A 72 7.73 -0.53 -2.03
N ALA A 73 8.93 0.02 -1.89
CA ALA A 73 10.11 -0.33 -2.66
C ALA A 73 11.31 -0.50 -1.73
N VAL A 74 12.07 -1.59 -1.91
CA VAL A 74 13.40 -1.74 -1.32
C VAL A 74 14.41 -1.22 -2.34
N LEU A 75 15.10 -0.14 -1.99
CA LEU A 75 16.00 0.60 -2.88
C LEU A 75 17.43 0.50 -2.39
N ALA A 76 18.32 -0.08 -3.18
CA ALA A 76 19.75 -0.08 -2.91
C ALA A 76 20.41 1.17 -3.52
N CYS A 77 21.12 1.95 -2.70
CA CYS A 77 21.90 3.10 -3.16
C CYS A 77 23.15 2.64 -3.92
N ARG A 78 23.28 3.07 -5.18
CA ARG A 78 24.42 2.71 -6.05
C ARG A 78 25.77 3.23 -5.53
N GLY A 79 25.77 4.35 -4.81
CA GLY A 79 27.00 5.04 -4.39
C GLY A 79 27.61 4.54 -3.09
N CYS A 80 26.78 4.07 -2.14
CA CYS A 80 27.24 3.66 -0.81
C CYS A 80 26.84 2.23 -0.42
N GLY A 81 26.03 1.55 -1.24
CA GLY A 81 25.56 0.19 -0.97
C GLY A 81 24.47 0.09 0.11
N THR A 82 24.11 1.18 0.79
CA THR A 82 23.04 1.22 1.79
C THR A 82 21.67 0.98 1.15
N GLU A 83 20.82 0.22 1.82
CA GLU A 83 19.43 0.00 1.42
C GLU A 83 18.47 0.95 2.14
N LEU A 84 17.40 1.29 1.45
CA LEU A 84 16.31 2.14 1.92
C LEU A 84 14.99 1.46 1.59
N VAL A 85 14.11 1.32 2.57
CA VAL A 85 12.71 1.00 2.31
C VAL A 85 11.95 2.30 2.16
N ALA A 86 11.37 2.52 0.98
CA ALA A 86 10.55 3.69 0.68
C ALA A 86 9.09 3.26 0.51
N ALA A 87 8.17 3.99 1.12
CA ALA A 87 6.74 3.69 1.08
C ALA A 87 5.94 4.93 0.69
N SER A 88 4.91 4.73 -0.13
CA SER A 88 3.92 5.73 -0.54
C SER A 88 2.53 5.17 -0.27
N THR A 89 1.70 5.94 0.42
CA THR A 89 0.31 5.58 0.71
C THR A 89 -0.56 6.85 0.77
N HIS A 90 -1.87 6.64 0.76
CA HIS A 90 -2.84 7.66 1.10
C HIS A 90 -3.85 7.00 2.03
N ILE A 91 -3.84 7.41 3.30
CA ILE A 91 -4.71 6.87 4.36
C ILE A 91 -6.15 7.40 4.26
N HIS A 92 -7.05 6.79 5.03
CA HIS A 92 -8.45 7.17 5.08
C HIS A 92 -8.64 8.63 5.50
N TRP A 93 -9.52 9.34 4.80
CA TRP A 93 -9.68 10.78 4.96
C TRP A 93 -10.69 11.15 6.05
N ASP A 94 -11.77 10.37 6.23
CA ASP A 94 -12.94 10.77 7.03
C ASP A 94 -12.54 11.06 8.50
N PRO A 95 -12.75 12.28 8.99
CA PRO A 95 -12.41 12.65 10.37
C PRO A 95 -13.24 11.91 11.43
N LYS A 96 -14.38 11.29 11.08
CA LYS A 96 -15.19 10.49 12.00
C LYS A 96 -14.58 9.12 12.33
N TRP A 97 -13.53 8.73 11.61
CA TRP A 97 -12.86 7.44 11.74
C TRP A 97 -11.35 7.58 12.03
N PRO A 98 -10.95 8.29 13.09
CA PRO A 98 -9.53 8.40 13.46
C PRO A 98 -8.87 7.05 13.73
N GLU A 99 -9.61 6.08 14.26
CA GLU A 99 -9.14 4.72 14.54
C GLU A 99 -8.77 3.95 13.26
N ILE A 100 -9.45 4.22 12.14
CA ILE A 100 -9.10 3.62 10.84
C ILE A 100 -7.74 4.15 10.37
N LYS A 101 -7.47 5.44 10.58
CA LYS A 101 -6.20 6.07 10.20
C LYS A 101 -5.04 5.48 10.98
N ALA A 102 -5.23 5.35 12.30
CA ALA A 102 -4.26 4.70 13.17
C ALA A 102 -4.01 3.23 12.77
N PHE A 103 -5.09 2.49 12.50
CA PHE A 103 -5.00 1.09 12.08
C PHE A 103 -4.27 0.91 10.73
N GLN A 104 -4.63 1.69 9.71
CA GLN A 104 -3.94 1.67 8.42
C GLN A 104 -2.46 2.05 8.55
N THR A 105 -2.12 2.97 9.44
CA THR A 105 -0.73 3.36 9.72
C THR A 105 0.05 2.26 10.44
N SER A 106 -0.60 1.52 11.35
CA SER A 106 -0.03 0.34 11.98
C SER A 106 0.27 -0.75 10.96
N LEU A 107 -0.68 -1.04 10.06
CA LEU A 107 -0.49 -2.01 8.99
C LEU A 107 0.63 -1.58 8.03
N LEU A 108 0.70 -0.30 7.66
CA LEU A 108 1.81 0.23 6.86
C LEU A 108 3.16 0.01 7.53
N THR A 109 3.27 0.27 8.83
CA THR A 109 4.51 0.08 9.58
C THR A 109 4.93 -1.40 9.60
N GLN A 110 3.96 -2.30 9.76
CA GLN A 110 4.21 -3.74 9.65
C GLN A 110 4.74 -4.12 8.26
N MET A 111 4.06 -3.68 7.20
CA MET A 111 4.50 -3.91 5.81
C MET A 111 5.92 -3.39 5.55
N VAL A 112 6.25 -2.20 6.05
CA VAL A 112 7.60 -1.63 5.93
C VAL A 112 8.63 -2.49 6.67
N SER A 113 8.30 -3.00 7.86
CA SER A 113 9.17 -3.89 8.63
C SER A 113 9.41 -5.22 7.90
N GLU A 114 8.37 -5.83 7.33
CA GLU A 114 8.45 -7.06 6.55
C GLU A 114 9.36 -6.87 5.33
N ALA A 115 9.17 -5.78 4.58
CA ALA A 115 10.01 -5.43 3.44
C ALA A 115 11.48 -5.19 3.85
N ALA A 116 11.73 -4.60 5.03
CA ALA A 116 13.08 -4.38 5.54
C ALA A 116 13.80 -5.68 5.94
N GLN A 117 13.05 -6.72 6.32
CA GLN A 117 13.59 -8.02 6.74
C GLN A 117 13.76 -9.00 5.57
N GLY A 118 13.30 -8.63 4.36
CA GLY A 118 13.32 -9.51 3.20
C GLY A 118 12.34 -10.68 3.32
N GLU A 119 11.34 -10.55 4.19
CA GLU A 119 10.27 -11.54 4.30
C GLU A 119 9.35 -11.38 3.09
N ALA A 120 9.44 -12.33 2.16
CA ALA A 120 8.59 -12.40 0.98
C ALA A 120 7.14 -12.72 1.41
N LEU A 121 6.40 -11.65 1.61
CA LEU A 121 4.96 -11.40 1.60
C LEU A 121 4.00 -12.44 1.02
#